data_AF-A0A529HPB0-F1
#
_entry.id   AF-A0A529HPB0-F1
#
_cell.length_a   1.000
_cell.length_b   1.000
_cell.length_c   1.000
_cell.angle_alpha   90.00
_cell.angle_beta   90.00
_cell.angle_gamma   90.00
#
_symmetry.space_group_name_H-M   'P 1'
#
loop_
_entity.id
_entity.type
_entity.pdbx_description
1 polymer ?
#
loop_
_entity_poly.entity_id
_entity_poly.type
_entity_poly.pdbx_seq_one_letter_code
_entity_poly.pdbx_strand_id
1 'polypeptide(L)' 'KVTVTDENGNVANVTIADVRQSNGVIHVIDKVLLPKM' A
#
# COMPACT_ATOMS: atom_id res chain seq x y z
N LYS A 1 -4.65 -8.71 9.29
CA LYS A 1 -3.66 -8.44 8.23
C LYS A 1 -4.24 -7.35 7.34
N VAL A 2 -3.51 -6.27 7.09
CA VAL A 2 -4.02 -5.11 6.31
C VAL A 2 -3.64 -5.27 4.85
N THR A 3 -4.57 -4.99 3.96
CA THR A 3 -4.41 -5.09 2.51
C THR A 3 -4.89 -3.83 1.83
N VAL A 4 -4.31 -3.53 0.67
CA VAL A 4 -4.71 -2.45 -0.23
C VAL A 4 -5.07 -3.07 -1.57
N THR A 5 -6.17 -2.62 -2.16
CA THR A 5 -6.64 -3.07 -3.47
C THR A 5 -6.54 -1.91 -4.45
N ASP A 6 -5.91 -2.11 -5.60
CA ASP A 6 -5.87 -1.11 -6.67
C ASP A 6 -7.18 -1.06 -7.50
N GLU A 7 -7.26 -0.12 -8.43
CA GLU A 7 -8.44 0.06 -9.28
C GLU A 7 -8.69 -1.09 -10.28
N ASN A 8 -7.66 -1.91 -10.52
CA ASN A 8 -7.74 -3.11 -11.36
C ASN A 8 -8.14 -4.36 -10.55
N GLY A 9 -8.35 -4.22 -9.24
CA GLY A 9 -8.71 -5.32 -8.33
C GLY A 9 -7.52 -6.13 -7.83
N ASN A 10 -6.28 -5.70 -8.08
CA ASN A 10 -5.10 -6.37 -7.54
C ASN A 10 -4.95 -6.06 -6.06
N VAL A 11 -4.70 -7.10 -5.26
CA VAL A 11 -4.47 -6.98 -3.82
C VAL A 11 -2.97 -6.98 -3.51
N ALA A 12 -2.54 -6.04 -2.67
CA ALA A 12 -1.22 -5.92 -2.06
C ALA A 12 -1.34 -6.03 -0.53
N ASN A 13 -0.39 -6.70 0.12
CA ASN A 13 -0.34 -6.80 1.58
C ASN A 13 0.59 -5.74 2.16
N VAL A 14 0.20 -5.15 3.28
CA VAL A 14 1.11 -4.32 4.07
C VAL A 14 2.11 -5.22 4.81
N THR A 15 3.40 -4.98 4.59
CA THR A 15 4.50 -5.71 5.22
C THR A 15 5.09 -4.96 6.41
N ILE A 16 5.10 -3.61 6.36
CA ILE A 16 5.52 -2.73 7.46
C ILE A 16 4.50 -1.59 7.54
N ALA A 17 3.90 -1.41 8.72
CA ALA A 17 2.94 -0.34 8.97
C ALA A 17 3.55 0.80 9.80
N ASP A 18 2.92 1.97 9.75
CA ASP A 18 3.16 3.10 10.66
C ASP A 18 4.59 3.64 10.70
N VAL A 19 5.26 3.67 9.56
CA VAL A 19 6.58 4.32 9.44
C VAL A 19 6.38 5.83 9.47
N ARG A 20 6.62 6.44 10.64
CA ARG A 20 6.45 7.88 10.86
C ARG A 20 7.47 8.70 10.08
N GLN A 21 7.01 9.75 9.43
CA GLN A 21 7.81 10.76 8.73
C GLN A 21 7.43 12.15 9.23
N SER A 22 8.24 13.17 8.94
CA SER A 22 7.97 14.55 9.36
C SER A 22 6.66 15.12 8.80
N ASN A 23 6.18 14.56 7.70
CA ASN A 23 5.02 15.02 6.93
C ASN A 23 3.90 13.99 6.82
N GLY A 24 3.98 12.86 7.53
CA GLY A 24 2.95 11.82 7.44
C GLY A 24 3.44 10.45 7.86
N VAL A 25 2.86 9.43 7.25
CA VAL A 25 3.10 8.01 7.57
C VAL A 25 3.24 7.22 6.26
N ILE A 26 4.22 6.30 6.23
CA ILE A 26 4.43 5.36 5.13
C ILE A 26 3.99 3.96 5.58
N HIS A 27 3.35 3.24 4.67
CA HIS A 27 3.07 1.81 4.77
C HIS A 27 3.76 1.09 3.61
N VAL A 28 4.61 0.10 3.92
CA VAL A 28 5.33 -0.68 2.91
C VAL A 28 4.45 -1.83 2.46
N ILE A 29 4.39 -2.08 1.15
CA ILE A 29 3.58 -3.14 0.53
C ILE A 29 4.43 -4.05 -0.35
N ASP A 30 3.93 -5.26 -0.59
CA ASP A 30 4.62 -6.33 -1.36
C ASP A 30 4.34 -6.32 -2.87
N LYS A 31 3.49 -5.41 -3.36
CA LYS A 31 3.11 -5.31 -4.78
C LYS A 31 2.92 -3.86 -5.20
N VAL A 32 3.23 -3.56 -6.46
CA VAL A 32 2.99 -2.24 -7.09
C VAL A 32 1.51 -2.06 -7.39
N LEU A 33 0.95 -0.90 -7.02
CA LEU A 33 -0.42 -0.50 -7.40
C LEU A 33 -0.37 0.20 -8.75
N LEU A 34 -1.25 -0.18 -9.69
CA LEU A 34 -1.34 0.45 -11.00
C LEU A 34 -2.71 1.13 -11.15
N PRO A 35 -2.77 2.36 -11.71
CA PRO A 35 -4.04 3.02 -11.99
C PRO A 35 -4.80 2.28 -13.09
N LYS A 36 -6.11 2.54 -13.17
CA LYS A 36 -6.90 2.07 -14.31
C LYS A 36 -6.53 2.88 -15.57
N MET A 37 -6.40 2.19 -16.70
CA MET A 37 -6.20 2.83 -18.01
C MET A 37 -7.45 3.57 -18.47
#